data_AF-A0A3B9Q3P8-F1
#
_entry.id   AF-A0A3B9Q3P8-F1
#
_cell.length_a   1.000
_cell.length_b   1.000
_cell.length_c   1.000
_cell.angle_alpha   90.00
_cell.angle_beta   90.00
_cell.angle_gamma   90.00
#
_symmetry.space_group_name_H-M   'P 1'
#
loop_
_entity.id
_entity.type
_entity.pdbx_description
1 polymer ?
#
loop_
_entity_poly.entity_id
_entity_poly.type
_entity_poly.pdbx_seq_one_letter_code
_entity_poly.pdbx_strand_id
1 'polypeptide(L)'
;MSYEYKITEVAEQPAGMPFAAYYNMDMRALEVEAGFPVSKLLPGKDEVKTNAIKAGKFGSTVHMGSYDSVGPAYDALNAYVRQRGYEPVGDCL
;
A
#
# COMPACT_ATOMS: atom_id res chain seq x y z
N MET A 1 -17.97 7.94 16.62
CA MET A 1 -16.84 8.88 16.70
C MET A 1 -16.18 8.86 15.33
N SER A 2 -16.56 9.81 14.47
CA SER A 2 -16.19 9.80 13.06
C SER A 2 -14.90 10.61 12.88
N TYR A 3 -13.77 9.93 12.75
CA TYR A 3 -12.51 10.55 12.37
C TYR A 3 -12.45 10.55 10.84
N GLU A 4 -12.87 11.65 10.21
CA GLU A 4 -12.78 11.83 8.76
C GLU A 4 -11.79 12.96 8.49
N TYR A 5 -10.49 12.65 8.41
CA TYR A 5 -9.51 13.61 7.91
C TYR A 5 -9.60 13.63 6.39
N LYS A 6 -10.19 14.69 5.87
CA LYS A 6 -10.36 14.89 4.43
C LYS A 6 -9.12 15.58 3.87
N ILE A 7 -8.45 14.94 2.91
CA ILE A 7 -7.33 15.56 2.17
C ILE A 7 -7.73 16.92 1.54
N THR A 8 -9.02 17.11 1.26
CA THR A 8 -9.56 18.39 0.78
C THR A 8 -9.45 19.53 1.79
N GLU A 9 -9.33 19.25 3.10
CA GLU A 9 -9.13 20.29 4.13
C GLU A 9 -7.75 20.96 4.04
N VAL A 10 -6.77 20.27 3.46
CA VAL A 10 -5.43 20.81 3.15
C VAL A 10 -5.32 21.31 1.70
N ALA A 11 -6.45 21.51 1.01
CA ALA A 11 -6.57 21.99 -0.36
C ALA A 11 -5.76 21.18 -1.40
N GLU A 12 -5.49 19.90 -1.11
CA GLU A 12 -4.77 19.00 -1.99
C GLU A 12 -5.69 17.88 -2.50
N GLN A 13 -5.39 17.42 -3.71
CA GLN A 13 -6.05 16.29 -4.33
C GLN A 13 -5.12 15.07 -4.31
N PRO A 14 -5.64 13.84 -4.14
CA PRO A 14 -4.84 12.65 -4.33
C PRO A 14 -4.14 12.67 -5.69
N ALA A 15 -2.83 12.42 -5.69
CA ALA A 15 -2.02 12.31 -6.90
C ALA A 15 -2.12 10.92 -7.55
N GLY A 16 -2.85 9.98 -6.93
CA GLY A 16 -3.01 8.61 -7.41
C GLY A 16 -4.15 7.87 -6.70
N MET A 17 -4.28 6.58 -7.03
CA MET A 17 -5.28 5.69 -6.42
C MET A 17 -4.95 5.44 -4.93
N PRO A 18 -5.97 5.21 -4.08
CA PRO A 18 -5.75 4.76 -2.72
C PRO A 18 -4.96 3.44 -2.70
N PHE A 19 -4.20 3.23 -1.62
CA PHE A 19 -3.44 2.02 -1.41
C PHE A 19 -3.63 1.48 0.01
N ALA A 20 -3.33 0.19 0.16
CA ALA A 20 -3.10 -0.45 1.44
C ALA A 20 -1.73 -1.16 1.39
N ALA A 21 -0.89 -0.92 2.39
CA ALA A 21 0.39 -1.58 2.60
C ALA A 21 0.28 -2.50 3.81
N TYR A 22 0.62 -3.77 3.64
CA TYR A 22 0.60 -4.78 4.69
C TYR A 22 2.04 -5.11 5.08
N TYR A 23 2.39 -4.91 6.35
CA TYR A 23 3.74 -5.18 6.87
C TYR A 23 3.88 -6.60 7.43
N ASN A 24 2.75 -7.26 7.68
CA ASN A 24 2.72 -8.64 8.12
C ASN A 24 1.53 -9.39 7.49
N MET A 25 1.51 -10.70 7.69
CA MET A 25 0.43 -11.60 7.25
C MET A 25 -0.32 -12.23 8.43
N ASP A 26 -0.15 -11.71 9.64
CA ASP A 26 -0.88 -12.19 10.81
C ASP A 26 -2.31 -11.66 10.79
N MET A 27 -3.24 -12.48 10.31
CA MET A 27 -4.66 -12.15 10.18
C MET A 27 -5.34 -11.80 11.52
N ARG A 28 -4.70 -12.04 12.67
CA ARG A 28 -5.21 -11.66 13.99
C ARG A 28 -4.64 -10.32 14.49
N ALA A 29 -3.53 -9.87 13.93
CA ALA A 29 -2.80 -8.67 14.33
C ALA A 29 -2.15 -8.01 13.11
N LEU A 30 -2.97 -7.68 12.11
CA LEU A 30 -2.48 -7.07 10.87
C LEU A 30 -1.90 -5.69 11.15
N GLU A 31 -0.64 -5.52 10.75
CA GLU A 31 -0.03 -4.20 10.66
C GLU A 31 -0.25 -3.69 9.24
N VAL A 32 -1.14 -2.71 9.12
CA VAL A 32 -1.59 -2.18 7.84
C VAL A 32 -1.56 -0.66 7.85
N GLU A 33 -1.09 -0.07 6.75
CA GLU A 33 -1.21 1.34 6.46
C GLU A 33 -2.12 1.52 5.24
N ALA A 34 -3.09 2.41 5.34
CA ALA A 34 -3.96 2.78 4.22
C ALA A 34 -3.86 4.29 3.99
N GLY A 35 -3.81 4.70 2.73
CA GLY A 35 -3.60 6.11 2.42
C GLY A 35 -3.83 6.47 0.96
N PHE A 36 -3.56 7.75 0.68
CA PHE A 36 -3.65 8.34 -0.65
C PHE A 36 -2.28 8.92 -1.01
N PRO A 37 -1.75 8.63 -2.21
CA PRO A 37 -0.55 9.29 -2.71
C PRO A 37 -0.78 10.79 -2.86
N VAL A 38 0.22 11.60 -2.51
CA VAL A 38 0.21 13.06 -2.63
C VAL A 38 1.44 13.54 -3.38
N SER A 39 1.32 14.65 -4.10
CA SER A 39 2.39 15.22 -4.94
C SER A 39 3.52 15.87 -4.12
N LYS A 40 3.27 16.17 -2.85
CA LYS A 40 4.21 16.77 -1.89
C LYS A 40 3.93 16.28 -0.48
N LEU A 41 4.96 16.29 0.37
CA LEU A 41 4.80 15.98 1.79
C LEU A 41 3.86 17.00 2.44
N LEU A 42 2.84 16.51 3.12
CA LEU A 42 1.90 17.32 3.89
C LEU A 42 2.27 17.23 5.38
N PRO A 43 1.94 18.23 6.19
CA PRO A 43 2.01 18.06 7.63
C PRO A 43 1.00 16.99 8.04
N GLY A 44 1.49 15.96 8.72
CA GLY A 44 0.62 14.96 9.34
C GLY A 44 -0.29 15.61 10.40
N LYS A 45 -1.46 15.03 10.62
CA LYS A 45 -2.43 15.49 11.62
C LYS A 45 -2.99 14.28 12.37
N ASP A 46 -2.87 14.31 13.70
CA ASP A 46 -3.36 13.26 14.58
C ASP A 46 -2.83 11.86 14.16
N GLU A 47 -3.72 10.94 13.78
CA GLU A 47 -3.37 9.60 13.32
C GLU A 47 -2.90 9.55 11.86
N VAL A 48 -3.12 10.63 11.09
CA VAL A 48 -2.70 10.73 9.70
C VAL A 48 -1.25 11.16 9.64
N LYS A 49 -0.39 10.20 9.31
CA LYS A 49 1.04 10.42 9.11
C LYS A 49 1.33 10.63 7.64
N THR A 50 2.44 11.29 7.36
CA THR A 50 2.97 11.43 6.01
C THR A 50 4.26 10.65 5.93
N ASN A 51 4.36 9.78 4.92
CA ASN A 51 5.52 8.95 4.68
C ASN A 51 5.82 8.89 3.18
N ALA A 52 6.94 8.27 2.80
CA ALA A 52 7.35 8.09 1.42
C ALA A 52 7.61 6.62 1.13
N ILE A 53 7.03 6.10 0.04
CA ILE A 53 7.33 4.75 -0.46
C ILE A 53 8.76 4.77 -1.01
N LYS A 54 9.61 3.87 -0.51
CA LYS A 54 11.01 3.77 -0.94
C LYS A 54 11.09 3.52 -2.45
N ALA A 55 11.96 4.22 -3.14
CA ALA A 55 12.25 3.90 -4.53
C ALA A 55 12.95 2.53 -4.60
N GLY A 56 12.59 1.71 -5.59
CA GLY A 56 13.13 0.36 -5.69
C GLY A 56 12.57 -0.43 -6.87
N LYS A 57 12.99 -1.69 -6.97
CA LYS A 57 12.40 -2.65 -7.89
C LYS A 57 11.19 -3.29 -7.21
N PHE A 58 10.05 -3.23 -7.88
CA PHE A 58 8.81 -3.82 -7.40
C PHE A 58 8.35 -4.90 -8.36
N GLY A 59 7.88 -6.02 -7.78
CA GLY A 59 6.99 -6.93 -8.50
C GLY A 59 5.58 -6.36 -8.45
N SER A 60 4.91 -6.24 -9.60
CA SER A 60 3.54 -5.77 -9.69
C SER A 60 2.69 -6.72 -10.54
N THR A 61 1.45 -6.94 -10.12
CA THR A 61 0.45 -7.67 -10.91
C THR A 61 -0.91 -6.97 -10.79
N VAL A 62 -1.81 -7.23 -11.74
CA VAL A 62 -3.19 -6.75 -11.71
C VAL A 62 -4.11 -7.95 -11.57
N HIS A 63 -4.87 -8.00 -10.46
CA HIS A 63 -5.95 -8.96 -10.27
C HIS A 63 -7.25 -8.38 -10.82
N MET A 64 -7.98 -9.16 -11.63
CA MET A 64 -9.29 -8.79 -12.14
C MET A 64 -10.34 -9.78 -11.65
N GLY A 65 -11.25 -9.32 -10.79
CA GLY A 65 -12.29 -10.16 -10.19
C GLY A 65 -12.59 -9.76 -8.74
N SER A 66 -13.30 -10.63 -8.02
CA SER A 66 -13.55 -10.44 -6.58
C SER A 66 -12.24 -10.40 -5.80
N TYR A 67 -12.18 -9.56 -4.76
CA TYR A 67 -11.04 -9.55 -3.84
C TYR A 67 -10.90 -10.90 -3.10
N ASP A 68 -11.99 -11.63 -2.88
CA ASP A 68 -11.96 -12.96 -2.23
C ASP A 68 -11.11 -13.99 -3.01
N SER A 69 -10.89 -13.75 -4.32
CA SER A 69 -10.06 -14.59 -5.17
C SER A 69 -8.68 -13.99 -5.48
N VAL A 70 -8.21 -13.02 -4.70
CA VAL A 70 -6.91 -12.36 -4.92
C VAL A 70 -5.71 -13.24 -4.59
N GLY A 71 -5.88 -14.26 -3.73
CA GLY A 71 -4.80 -15.13 -3.25
C GLY A 71 -3.90 -15.69 -4.37
N PRO A 72 -4.45 -16.33 -5.41
CA PRO A 72 -3.67 -16.83 -6.55
C PRO A 72 -2.83 -15.77 -7.28
N ALA A 73 -3.24 -14.49 -7.28
CA ALA A 73 -2.47 -13.42 -7.90
C ALA A 73 -1.19 -13.11 -7.09
N TYR A 74 -1.27 -13.16 -5.75
CA TYR A 74 -0.10 -13.05 -4.88
C TYR A 74 0.87 -14.22 -5.08
N ASP A 75 0.34 -15.45 -5.18
CA ASP A 75 1.15 -16.64 -5.41
C ASP A 75 1.91 -16.57 -6.73
N ALA A 76 1.22 -16.16 -7.81
CA ALA A 76 1.81 -15.98 -9.13
C ALA A 76 2.90 -14.89 -9.13
N LEU A 77 2.65 -13.76 -8.45
CA LEU A 77 3.63 -12.68 -8.33
C LEU A 77 4.88 -13.14 -7.56
N ASN A 78 4.71 -13.83 -6.44
CA ASN A 78 5.80 -14.37 -5.64
C ASN A 78 6.65 -15.39 -6.42
N ALA A 79 6.00 -16.28 -7.19
CA ALA A 79 6.69 -17.22 -8.06
C ALA A 79 7.49 -16.51 -9.16
N TYR A 80 6.90 -15.49 -9.80
CA TYR A 80 7.56 -14.69 -10.84
C TYR A 80 8.81 -13.98 -10.30
N VAL A 81 8.72 -13.31 -9.16
CA VAL A 81 9.84 -12.59 -8.53
C VAL A 81 11.00 -13.55 -8.25
N ARG A 82 10.72 -14.72 -7.66
CA ARG A 82 11.73 -15.75 -7.38
C ARG A 82 12.35 -16.35 -8.65
N GLN A 83 11.56 -16.62 -9.67
CA GLN A 83 12.05 -17.13 -10.96
C GLN A 83 13.04 -16.15 -11.62
N ARG A 84 12.87 -14.85 -11.38
CA ARG A 84 13.76 -13.79 -11.88
C ARG A 84 15.01 -13.60 -11.01
N GLY A 85 15.20 -14.43 -9.98
CA GLY A 85 16.36 -14.38 -9.08
C GLY A 85 16.28 -13.27 -8.03
N TYR A 86 15.09 -12.73 -7.77
CA TYR A 86 14.88 -11.73 -6.72
C TYR A 86 14.26 -12.36 -5.47
N GLU A 87 14.51 -11.75 -4.32
CA GLU A 87 13.90 -12.11 -3.04
C GLU A 87 12.94 -11.00 -2.59
N PRO A 88 11.66 -11.32 -2.29
CA PRO A 88 10.72 -10.35 -1.73
C PRO A 88 11.16 -9.93 -0.34
N VAL A 89 11.30 -8.62 -0.11
CA VAL A 89 11.76 -8.07 1.18
C VAL A 89 10.62 -7.67 2.13
N GLY A 90 9.35 -7.75 1.71
CA GLY A 90 8.18 -7.48 2.56
C GLY A 90 7.87 -6.00 2.78
N ASP A 91 8.90 -5.18 3.01
CA ASP A 91 8.75 -3.79 3.45
C ASP A 91 9.06 -2.81 2.30
N CYS A 92 8.10 -1.94 1.98
CA CYS A 92 8.24 -0.90 0.95
C CYS A 92 8.39 0.52 1.52
N LEU A 93 8.33 0.70 2.85
CA LEU A 93 8.61 1.95 3.57
C LEU A 93 9.94 1.89 4.32
#